data_AF-A0AAC8Q482-F1
#
_entry.id   AF-A0AAC8Q482-F1
#
_cell.length_a   1.000
_cell.length_b   1.000
_cell.length_c   1.000
_cell.angle_alpha   90.00
_cell.angle_beta   90.00
_cell.angle_gamma   90.00
#
_symmetry.space_group_name_H-M   'P 1'
#
loop_
_entity.id
_entity.type
_entity.pdbx_description
1 polymer ?
#
loop_
_entity_poly.entity_id
_entity_poly.type
_entity_poly.pdbx_seq_one_letter_code
_entity_poly.pdbx_strand_id
1 'polypeptide(L)'
;MAQGSVLAATFLAHAKVRFLPPADTAVFERLLLQAWETARAQWPAVALPAEPFVTHLAERLPEESPHTPVEPLLEQLSLAELYLACACARGIASAIELFERNYLAKLPGLLRGHKQPEAMIDDVCQLVRVKLLVHTPEGGPRIEEYTGRGALLSWVRVTAVRVSIRLQASEKPSLEEEPDAALEAMPAPGVDTELDLIKRRHHTEFRQAVREAFSTLSADDRHLLRLYFVDQLSMYELAALFRVNQSTISRWLKTTRQTIYEETQRRLEKRLGLSHHDFKSFIAILQSRMDMSQLLSEETKGDDGGPRS
;
A
#
# COMPACT_ATOMS: atom_id res chain seq x y z
N MET A 1 2.60 -19.73 -36.00
CA MET A 1 1.75 -20.29 -34.93
C MET A 1 2.60 -20.95 -33.84
N ALA A 2 3.45 -20.20 -33.12
CA ALA A 2 4.33 -20.75 -32.08
C ALA A 2 4.67 -19.73 -30.97
N GLN A 3 3.72 -18.86 -30.61
CA GLN A 3 3.88 -17.90 -29.49
C GLN A 3 2.85 -18.14 -28.36
N GLY A 4 1.96 -19.13 -28.51
CA GLY A 4 0.78 -19.30 -27.65
C GLY A 4 0.97 -20.12 -26.39
N SER A 5 2.19 -20.48 -25.97
CA SER A 5 2.43 -21.20 -24.69
C SER A 5 3.45 -20.51 -23.77
N VAL A 6 3.74 -19.24 -24.01
CA VAL A 6 4.77 -18.51 -23.26
C VAL A 6 4.19 -17.88 -22.00
N LEU A 7 2.99 -17.31 -22.04
CA LEU A 7 2.50 -16.49 -20.92
C LEU A 7 2.08 -17.32 -19.72
N ALA A 8 1.42 -18.47 -19.93
CA ALA A 8 1.04 -19.36 -18.85
C ALA A 8 2.28 -19.95 -18.16
N ALA A 9 3.29 -20.33 -18.94
CA ALA A 9 4.56 -20.82 -18.42
C ALA A 9 5.30 -19.73 -17.62
N THR A 10 5.41 -18.51 -18.17
CA THR A 10 5.99 -17.35 -17.48
C THR A 10 5.24 -17.04 -16.19
N PHE A 11 3.91 -17.03 -16.22
CA PHE A 11 3.09 -16.75 -15.05
C PHE A 11 3.34 -17.78 -13.94
N LEU A 12 3.33 -19.08 -14.28
CA LEU A 12 3.58 -20.15 -13.31
C LEU A 12 5.00 -20.10 -12.74
N ALA A 13 6.00 -19.73 -13.56
CA ALA A 13 7.39 -19.63 -13.12
C ALA A 13 7.64 -18.47 -12.13
N HIS A 14 6.84 -17.39 -12.21
CA HIS A 14 7.02 -16.19 -11.40
C HIS A 14 6.01 -16.03 -10.25
N ALA A 15 4.97 -16.88 -10.20
CA ALA A 15 3.99 -16.84 -9.13
C ALA A 15 4.64 -17.16 -7.76
N LYS A 16 4.50 -16.23 -6.82
CA LYS A 16 5.07 -16.36 -5.46
C LYS A 16 4.14 -17.08 -4.48
N VAL A 17 2.91 -17.33 -4.89
CA VAL A 17 1.85 -17.96 -4.08
C VAL A 17 1.27 -19.17 -4.81
N ARG A 18 0.69 -20.11 -4.06
CA ARG A 18 -0.02 -21.24 -4.64
C ARG A 18 -1.44 -20.82 -5.02
N PHE A 19 -1.91 -21.29 -6.16
CA PHE A 19 -3.25 -21.10 -6.68
C PHE A 19 -3.60 -22.29 -7.58
N LEU A 20 -4.88 -22.41 -7.96
CA LEU A 20 -5.34 -23.41 -8.92
C LEU A 20 -5.37 -22.79 -10.33
N PRO A 21 -4.42 -23.11 -11.23
CA PRO A 21 -4.48 -22.66 -12.61
C PRO A 21 -5.60 -23.38 -13.38
N PRO A 22 -6.12 -22.79 -14.48
CA PRO A 22 -7.00 -23.49 -15.40
C PRO A 22 -6.35 -24.79 -15.90
N ALA A 23 -7.12 -25.87 -15.95
CA ALA A 23 -6.61 -27.19 -16.34
C ALA A 23 -6.11 -27.25 -17.79
N ASP A 24 -6.72 -26.44 -18.68
CA ASP A 24 -6.30 -26.28 -20.06
C ASP A 24 -5.35 -25.07 -20.20
N THR A 25 -4.12 -25.31 -20.61
CA THR A 25 -3.10 -24.27 -20.86
C THR A 25 -3.58 -23.24 -21.87
N ALA A 26 -4.34 -23.62 -22.91
CA ALA A 26 -4.86 -22.70 -23.90
C ALA A 26 -5.93 -21.76 -23.32
N VAL A 27 -6.71 -22.23 -22.34
CA VAL A 27 -7.64 -21.37 -21.58
C VAL A 27 -6.86 -20.38 -20.74
N PHE A 28 -5.80 -20.83 -20.06
CA PHE A 28 -5.00 -19.95 -19.22
C PHE A 28 -4.27 -18.86 -20.02
N GLU A 29 -3.70 -19.22 -21.18
CA GLU A 29 -3.08 -18.27 -22.11
C GLU A 29 -4.06 -17.19 -22.57
N ARG A 30 -5.28 -17.58 -22.96
CA ARG A 30 -6.33 -16.62 -23.35
C ARG A 30 -6.72 -15.70 -22.20
N LEU A 31 -6.85 -16.23 -20.99
CA LEU A 31 -7.15 -15.43 -19.80
C LEU A 31 -6.08 -14.36 -19.55
N LEU A 32 -4.81 -14.73 -19.61
CA LEU A 32 -3.69 -13.81 -19.39
C LEU A 32 -3.57 -12.76 -20.51
N LEU A 33 -3.79 -13.17 -21.76
CA LEU A 33 -3.87 -12.24 -22.89
C LEU A 33 -5.01 -11.24 -22.72
N GLN A 34 -6.21 -11.71 -22.34
CA GLN A 34 -7.36 -10.85 -22.12
C GLN A 34 -7.13 -9.86 -20.95
N ALA A 35 -6.50 -10.31 -19.88
CA ALA A 35 -6.11 -9.44 -18.76
C ALA A 35 -5.15 -8.32 -19.21
N TRP A 36 -4.14 -8.67 -20.02
CA TRP A 36 -3.22 -7.69 -20.61
C TRP A 36 -3.91 -6.73 -21.58
N GLU A 37 -4.75 -7.23 -22.49
CA GLU A 37 -5.48 -6.41 -23.46
C GLU A 37 -6.42 -5.41 -22.77
N THR A 38 -7.15 -5.88 -21.75
CA THR A 38 -8.08 -5.05 -20.95
C THR A 38 -7.32 -3.97 -20.18
N ALA A 39 -6.18 -4.31 -19.58
CA ALA A 39 -5.35 -3.34 -18.86
C ALA A 39 -4.74 -2.29 -19.79
N ARG A 40 -4.20 -2.72 -20.94
CA ARG A 40 -3.62 -1.83 -21.97
C ARG A 40 -4.67 -0.91 -22.59
N ALA A 41 -5.91 -1.36 -22.74
CA ALA A 41 -6.98 -0.56 -23.35
C ALA A 41 -7.25 0.77 -22.60
N GLN A 42 -6.97 0.84 -21.29
CA GLN A 42 -7.06 2.10 -20.53
C GLN A 42 -5.87 3.03 -20.74
N TRP A 43 -4.74 2.49 -21.23
CA TRP A 43 -3.49 3.22 -21.43
C TRP A 43 -2.91 2.96 -22.85
N PRO A 44 -3.64 3.31 -23.92
CA PRO A 44 -3.27 2.93 -25.28
C PRO A 44 -1.93 3.52 -25.77
N ALA A 45 -1.47 4.62 -25.16
CA ALA A 45 -0.16 5.23 -25.47
C ALA A 45 1.03 4.51 -24.81
N VAL A 46 0.78 3.56 -23.90
CA VAL A 46 1.82 2.80 -23.20
C VAL A 46 2.10 1.50 -23.95
N ALA A 47 3.34 1.36 -24.43
CA ALA A 47 3.77 0.19 -25.19
C ALA A 47 4.47 -0.84 -24.28
N LEU A 48 3.75 -1.44 -23.33
CA LEU A 48 4.26 -2.55 -22.51
C LEU A 48 3.77 -3.89 -23.10
N PRO A 49 4.70 -4.80 -23.53
CA PRO A 49 4.35 -6.12 -24.04
C PRO A 49 3.69 -7.02 -22.98
N ALA A 50 3.01 -8.08 -23.42
CA ALA A 50 2.27 -8.99 -22.54
C ALA A 50 3.17 -9.71 -21.53
N GLU A 51 4.31 -10.25 -21.95
CA GLU A 51 5.17 -11.09 -21.11
C GLU A 51 5.74 -10.35 -19.87
N PRO A 52 6.31 -9.13 -19.98
CA PRO A 52 6.70 -8.35 -18.81
C PRO A 52 5.55 -8.03 -17.86
N PHE A 53 4.36 -7.74 -18.39
CA PHE A 53 3.18 -7.48 -17.58
C PHE A 53 2.71 -8.74 -16.84
N VAL A 54 2.65 -9.88 -17.53
CA VAL A 54 2.27 -11.18 -16.97
C VAL A 54 3.25 -11.61 -15.88
N THR A 55 4.55 -11.38 -16.07
CA THR A 55 5.58 -11.59 -15.04
C THR A 55 5.27 -10.75 -13.80
N HIS A 56 5.06 -9.44 -13.99
CA HIS A 56 4.80 -8.50 -12.90
C HIS A 56 3.51 -8.81 -12.13
N LEU A 57 2.49 -9.28 -12.85
CA LEU A 57 1.20 -9.73 -12.32
C LEU A 57 1.34 -10.99 -11.47
N ALA A 58 2.06 -12.01 -11.97
CA ALA A 58 2.28 -13.26 -11.26
C ALA A 58 2.98 -13.05 -9.90
N GLU A 59 3.96 -12.16 -9.87
CA GLU A 59 4.71 -11.81 -8.65
C GLU A 59 3.88 -11.08 -7.58
N ARG A 60 2.70 -10.55 -7.95
CA ARG A 60 1.83 -9.73 -7.11
C ARG A 60 0.47 -10.37 -6.85
N LEU A 61 0.32 -11.66 -7.18
CA LEU A 61 -0.89 -12.39 -6.85
C LEU A 61 -1.17 -12.32 -5.34
N PRO A 62 -2.43 -12.09 -4.96
CA PRO A 62 -2.82 -12.13 -3.57
C PRO A 62 -2.68 -13.53 -2.99
N GLU A 63 -2.22 -13.59 -1.74
CA GLU A 63 -2.15 -14.85 -1.00
C GLU A 63 -3.53 -15.22 -0.46
N GLU A 64 -4.07 -16.31 -0.98
CA GLU A 64 -5.36 -16.90 -0.59
C GLU A 64 -5.18 -18.43 -0.43
N SER A 65 -6.28 -19.17 -0.27
CA SER A 65 -6.22 -20.64 -0.25
C SER A 65 -5.49 -21.21 -1.47
N PRO A 66 -4.62 -22.23 -1.33
CA PRO A 66 -3.90 -22.84 -2.44
C PRO A 66 -4.77 -23.41 -3.56
N HIS A 67 -6.06 -23.64 -3.28
CA HIS A 67 -7.04 -24.18 -4.22
C HIS A 67 -7.92 -23.11 -4.86
N THR A 68 -7.69 -21.82 -4.57
CA THR A 68 -8.43 -20.73 -5.20
C THR A 68 -8.07 -20.65 -6.68
N PRO A 69 -9.05 -20.65 -7.59
CA PRO A 69 -8.82 -20.40 -9.01
C PRO A 69 -8.11 -19.06 -9.25
N VAL A 70 -7.44 -18.89 -10.38
CA VAL A 70 -6.68 -17.66 -10.66
C VAL A 70 -7.59 -16.46 -10.94
N GLU A 71 -8.76 -16.67 -11.52
CA GLU A 71 -9.68 -15.61 -11.98
C GLU A 71 -10.13 -14.71 -10.81
N PRO A 72 -10.65 -15.24 -9.68
CA PRO A 72 -11.01 -14.40 -8.53
C PRO A 72 -9.82 -13.68 -7.88
N LEU A 73 -8.59 -14.16 -8.08
CA LEU A 73 -7.39 -13.48 -7.59
C LEU A 73 -7.08 -12.26 -8.46
N LEU A 74 -7.26 -12.37 -9.78
CA LEU A 74 -7.08 -11.27 -10.72
C LEU A 74 -8.15 -10.18 -10.56
N GLU A 75 -9.39 -10.55 -10.26
CA GLU A 75 -10.50 -9.62 -10.02
C GLU A 75 -10.29 -8.71 -8.80
N GLN A 76 -9.45 -9.12 -7.84
CA GLN A 76 -9.08 -8.30 -6.69
C GLN A 76 -8.06 -7.20 -7.02
N LEU A 77 -7.50 -7.21 -8.24
CA LEU A 77 -6.44 -6.31 -8.66
C LEU A 77 -6.94 -5.28 -9.66
N SER A 78 -6.49 -4.04 -9.49
CA SER A 78 -6.61 -2.98 -10.49
C SER A 78 -5.63 -3.23 -11.63
N LEU A 79 -5.99 -4.12 -12.58
CA LEU A 79 -5.09 -4.55 -13.65
C LEU A 79 -4.59 -3.37 -14.51
N ALA A 80 -5.45 -2.38 -14.77
CA ALA A 80 -5.08 -1.20 -15.53
C ALA A 80 -4.05 -0.32 -14.82
N GLU A 81 -4.20 -0.09 -13.51
CA GLU A 81 -3.23 0.71 -12.74
C GLU A 81 -1.94 -0.08 -12.52
N LEU A 82 -2.03 -1.40 -12.32
CA LEU A 82 -0.88 -2.28 -12.21
C LEU A 82 -0.07 -2.33 -13.52
N TYR A 83 -0.74 -2.29 -14.67
CA TYR A 83 -0.10 -2.19 -15.99
C TYR A 83 0.70 -0.89 -16.12
N LEU A 84 0.11 0.25 -15.73
CA LEU A 84 0.79 1.54 -15.74
C LEU A 84 2.00 1.54 -14.77
N ALA A 85 1.83 1.00 -13.57
CA ALA A 85 2.91 0.89 -12.58
C ALA A 85 4.08 0.03 -13.09
N CYS A 86 3.79 -1.13 -13.70
CA CYS A 86 4.78 -1.98 -14.34
C CYS A 86 5.54 -1.25 -15.46
N ALA A 87 4.82 -0.49 -16.30
CA ALA A 87 5.43 0.28 -17.37
C ALA A 87 6.31 1.43 -16.84
N CYS A 88 5.91 2.09 -15.74
CA CYS A 88 6.70 3.11 -15.06
C CYS A 88 7.98 2.53 -14.47
N ALA A 89 7.89 1.39 -13.78
CA ALA A 89 9.05 0.69 -13.22
C ALA A 89 10.11 0.37 -14.28
N ARG A 90 9.65 0.03 -15.49
CA ARG A 90 10.52 -0.28 -16.64
C ARG A 90 11.02 0.94 -17.41
N GLY A 91 10.70 2.16 -16.95
CA GLY A 91 11.18 3.39 -17.56
C GLY A 91 10.51 3.77 -18.88
N ILE A 92 9.31 3.24 -19.19
CA ILE A 92 8.61 3.59 -20.42
C ILE A 92 8.15 5.05 -20.33
N ALA A 93 8.69 5.91 -21.22
CA ALA A 93 8.48 7.35 -21.17
C ALA A 93 7.00 7.77 -21.16
N SER A 94 6.18 7.18 -22.04
CA SER A 94 4.75 7.48 -22.09
C SER A 94 4.00 7.06 -20.84
N ALA A 95 4.45 6.00 -20.14
CA ALA A 95 3.87 5.60 -18.87
C ALA A 95 4.22 6.59 -17.76
N ILE A 96 5.48 7.05 -17.71
CA ILE A 96 5.93 8.07 -16.75
C ILE A 96 5.13 9.36 -16.94
N GLU A 97 4.97 9.84 -18.17
CA GLU A 97 4.18 11.04 -18.47
C GLU A 97 2.72 10.90 -18.04
N LEU A 98 2.10 9.74 -18.33
CA LEU A 98 0.72 9.47 -17.92
C LEU A 98 0.58 9.37 -16.41
N PHE A 99 1.56 8.76 -15.73
CA PHE A 99 1.57 8.67 -14.28
C PHE A 99 1.71 10.06 -13.64
N GLU A 100 2.63 10.89 -14.15
CA GLU A 100 2.82 12.27 -13.71
C GLU A 100 1.54 13.09 -13.85
N ARG A 101 0.90 13.04 -15.03
CA ARG A 101 -0.33 13.79 -15.31
C ARG A 101 -1.53 13.31 -14.49
N ASN A 102 -1.71 11.99 -14.34
CA ASN A 102 -2.93 11.44 -13.74
C ASN A 102 -2.84 11.27 -12.21
N TYR A 103 -1.64 11.20 -11.64
CA TYR A 103 -1.43 10.94 -10.22
C TYR A 103 -0.61 12.03 -9.54
N LEU A 104 0.62 12.31 -10.00
CA LEU A 104 1.48 13.28 -9.31
C LEU A 104 0.96 14.72 -9.39
N ALA A 105 0.37 15.13 -10.52
CA ALA A 105 -0.23 16.46 -10.68
C ALA A 105 -1.41 16.72 -9.72
N LYS A 106 -2.01 15.66 -9.16
CA LYS A 106 -3.10 15.77 -8.16
C LYS A 106 -2.58 15.93 -6.74
N LEU A 107 -1.31 15.60 -6.47
CA LEU A 107 -0.74 15.60 -5.12
C LEU A 107 -0.78 16.96 -4.43
N PRO A 108 -0.42 18.09 -5.07
CA PRO A 108 -0.45 19.39 -4.40
C PRO A 108 -1.84 19.71 -3.82
N GLY A 109 -2.90 19.48 -4.61
CA GLY A 109 -4.28 19.68 -4.14
C GLY A 109 -4.67 18.76 -2.98
N LEU A 110 -4.19 17.52 -2.97
CA LEU A 110 -4.43 16.55 -1.89
C LEU A 110 -3.64 16.88 -0.62
N LEU A 111 -2.47 17.52 -0.75
CA LEU A 111 -1.61 17.88 0.37
C LEU A 111 -2.02 19.21 1.02
N ARG A 112 -2.50 20.20 0.25
CA ARG A 112 -2.99 21.50 0.79
C ARG A 112 -4.06 21.37 1.86
N GLY A 113 -4.86 20.30 1.82
CA GLY A 113 -5.84 19.99 2.89
C GLY A 113 -5.24 19.87 4.29
N HIS A 114 -3.91 19.71 4.41
CA HIS A 114 -3.20 19.51 5.68
C HIS A 114 -2.44 20.77 6.15
N LYS A 115 -2.84 21.96 5.66
CA LYS A 115 -2.26 23.27 6.05
C LYS A 115 -0.73 23.35 5.92
N GLN A 116 -0.14 22.63 4.96
CA GLN A 116 1.30 22.66 4.70
C GLN A 116 1.68 23.94 3.93
N PRO A 117 2.86 24.55 4.21
CA PRO A 117 3.40 25.61 3.37
C PRO A 117 3.61 25.16 1.92
N GLU A 118 3.41 26.03 0.93
CA GLU A 118 3.51 25.66 -0.49
C GLU A 118 4.92 25.15 -0.87
N ALA A 119 5.97 25.76 -0.31
CA ALA A 119 7.36 25.30 -0.53
C ALA A 119 7.58 23.85 -0.07
N MET A 120 6.99 23.47 1.07
CA MET A 120 7.03 22.11 1.58
C MET A 120 6.26 21.14 0.68
N ILE A 121 5.14 21.57 0.10
CA ILE A 121 4.36 20.74 -0.83
C ILE A 121 5.17 20.45 -2.09
N ASP A 122 5.87 21.43 -2.64
CA ASP A 122 6.72 21.27 -3.81
C ASP A 122 7.88 20.29 -3.53
N ASP A 123 8.55 20.44 -2.39
CA ASP A 123 9.63 19.54 -1.96
C ASP A 123 9.13 18.10 -1.75
N VAL A 124 7.97 17.92 -1.13
CA VAL A 124 7.31 16.61 -1.00
C VAL A 124 7.02 16.01 -2.38
N CYS A 125 6.43 16.78 -3.29
CA CYS A 125 6.08 16.28 -4.62
C CYS A 125 7.33 15.86 -5.40
N GLN A 126 8.40 16.65 -5.33
CA GLN A 126 9.66 16.33 -5.98
C GLN A 126 10.30 15.07 -5.39
N LEU A 127 10.34 14.93 -4.06
CA LEU A 127 10.92 13.76 -3.41
C LEU A 127 10.08 12.49 -3.64
N VAL A 128 8.75 12.61 -3.69
CA VAL A 128 7.85 11.50 -4.07
C VAL A 128 8.12 11.07 -5.51
N ARG A 129 8.24 12.01 -6.44
CA ARG A 129 8.55 11.72 -7.85
C ARG A 129 9.84 10.91 -7.96
N VAL A 130 10.91 11.36 -7.31
CA VAL A 130 12.20 10.64 -7.29
C VAL A 130 12.04 9.24 -6.70
N LYS A 131 11.45 9.12 -5.51
CA LYS A 131 11.27 7.81 -4.84
C LYS A 131 10.44 6.82 -5.65
N LEU A 132 9.40 7.30 -6.33
CA LEU A 132 8.48 6.41 -7.04
C LEU A 132 9.01 5.97 -8.39
N LEU A 133 9.74 6.82 -9.12
CA LEU A 133 10.04 6.60 -10.54
C LEU A 133 11.54 6.40 -10.84
N VAL A 134 12.43 6.77 -9.92
CA VAL A 134 13.87 6.75 -10.15
C VAL A 134 14.51 5.57 -9.44
N HIS A 135 15.39 4.86 -10.15
CA HIS A 135 16.30 3.90 -9.54
C HIS A 135 17.34 4.65 -8.73
N THR A 136 17.42 4.38 -7.43
CA THR A 136 18.46 4.95 -6.57
C THR A 136 19.55 3.90 -6.31
N PRO A 137 20.75 4.29 -5.83
CA PRO A 137 21.75 3.33 -5.40
C PRO A 137 21.27 2.38 -4.29
N GLU A 138 20.24 2.79 -3.54
CA GLU A 138 19.63 2.07 -2.42
C GLU A 138 18.56 1.05 -2.88
N GLY A 139 18.09 1.12 -4.14
CA GLY A 139 17.08 0.21 -4.66
C GLY A 139 16.37 0.66 -5.94
N GLY A 140 15.51 -0.21 -6.47
CA GLY A 140 14.65 0.08 -7.61
C GLY A 140 13.56 1.13 -7.32
N PRO A 141 12.82 1.57 -8.35
CA PRO A 141 11.77 2.56 -8.21
C PRO A 141 10.62 1.99 -7.38
N ARG A 142 10.19 2.70 -6.33
CA ARG A 142 9.20 2.16 -5.38
C ARG A 142 7.83 1.90 -5.99
N ILE A 143 7.54 2.44 -7.18
CA ILE A 143 6.31 2.09 -7.92
C ILE A 143 6.19 0.59 -8.17
N GLU A 144 7.29 -0.16 -8.16
CA GLU A 144 7.28 -1.62 -8.17
C GLU A 144 6.56 -2.21 -6.95
N GLU A 145 6.58 -1.58 -5.78
CA GLU A 145 5.91 -2.09 -4.57
C GLU A 145 4.38 -2.03 -4.68
N TYR A 146 3.82 -1.31 -5.65
CA TYR A 146 2.38 -1.31 -5.87
C TYR A 146 1.91 -2.70 -6.33
N THR A 147 0.99 -3.28 -5.57
CA THR A 147 0.52 -4.66 -5.78
C THR A 147 -0.72 -4.76 -6.66
N GLY A 148 -1.29 -3.64 -7.11
CA GLY A 148 -2.59 -3.62 -7.78
C GLY A 148 -3.78 -3.67 -6.81
N ARG A 149 -3.54 -3.84 -5.50
CA ARG A 149 -4.61 -3.77 -4.49
C ARG A 149 -4.91 -2.33 -4.10
N GLY A 150 -6.18 -1.96 -4.18
CA GLY A 150 -6.64 -0.60 -3.93
C GLY A 150 -6.23 0.38 -5.04
N ALA A 151 -6.79 1.58 -5.00
CA ALA A 151 -6.52 2.60 -6.01
C ALA A 151 -5.07 3.10 -5.93
N LEU A 152 -4.40 3.18 -7.09
CA LEU A 152 -3.02 3.67 -7.18
C LEU A 152 -2.87 5.10 -6.63
N LEU A 153 -3.88 5.97 -6.83
CA LEU A 153 -3.85 7.33 -6.29
C LEU A 153 -3.80 7.36 -4.76
N SER A 154 -4.52 6.47 -4.08
CA SER A 154 -4.46 6.34 -2.62
C SER A 154 -3.07 5.89 -2.16
N TRP A 155 -2.47 4.93 -2.86
CA TRP A 155 -1.12 4.45 -2.57
C TRP A 155 -0.04 5.55 -2.78
N VAL A 156 -0.15 6.33 -3.85
CA VAL A 156 0.72 7.49 -4.12
C VAL A 156 0.55 8.56 -3.04
N ARG A 157 -0.69 8.86 -2.64
CA ARG A 157 -0.98 9.80 -1.55
C ARG A 157 -0.37 9.37 -0.23
N VAL A 158 -0.48 8.10 0.14
CA VAL A 158 0.16 7.54 1.34
C VAL A 158 1.67 7.76 1.29
N THR A 159 2.29 7.47 0.15
CA THR A 159 3.74 7.73 -0.02
C THR A 159 4.07 9.21 0.18
N ALA A 160 3.24 10.12 -0.34
CA ALA A 160 3.43 11.55 -0.17
C ALA A 160 3.32 12.01 1.28
N VAL A 161 2.31 11.54 2.02
CA VAL A 161 2.14 11.86 3.45
C VAL A 161 3.34 11.39 4.27
N ARG A 162 3.86 10.19 4.01
CA ARG A 162 5.05 9.67 4.69
C ARG A 162 6.30 10.50 4.42
N VAL A 163 6.43 11.00 3.20
CA VAL A 163 7.51 11.92 2.83
C VAL A 163 7.36 13.25 3.58
N SER A 164 6.14 13.80 3.65
CA SER A 164 5.86 15.03 4.40
C SER A 164 6.24 14.91 5.88
N ILE A 165 5.84 13.82 6.54
CA ILE A 165 6.17 13.57 7.95
C ILE A 165 7.69 13.50 8.15
N ARG A 166 8.40 12.82 7.25
CA ARG A 166 9.87 12.69 7.32
C ARG A 166 10.55 14.06 7.21
N LEU A 167 10.10 14.91 6.30
CA LEU A 167 10.66 16.25 6.12
C LEU A 167 10.39 17.12 7.36
N GLN A 168 9.19 17.08 7.94
CA GLN A 168 8.87 17.81 9.18
C GLN A 168 9.73 17.36 10.37
N ALA A 169 9.99 16.05 10.49
CA ALA A 169 10.86 15.51 11.54
C ALA A 169 12.33 15.90 11.36
N SER A 170 12.76 16.17 10.13
CA SER A 170 14.14 16.55 9.81
C SER A 170 14.41 18.05 10.00
N GLU A 171 13.37 18.88 9.94
CA GLU A 171 13.46 20.34 10.08
C GLU A 171 13.40 20.86 11.55
N LYS A 172 12.99 20.03 12.52
CA LYS A 172 12.90 20.45 13.93
C LYS A 172 14.02 19.87 14.81
N PRO A 173 14.97 20.69 15.32
CA PRO A 173 15.67 20.38 16.56
C PRO A 173 14.73 20.68 17.74
N SER A 174 14.33 19.65 18.47
CA SER A 174 13.74 19.66 19.84
C SER A 174 12.98 20.92 20.28
N LEU A 175 11.65 20.82 20.42
CA LEU A 175 10.86 21.29 21.58
C LEU A 175 9.37 20.99 21.33
N GLU A 176 8.78 20.33 22.32
CA GLU A 176 7.36 20.32 22.73
C GLU A 176 6.37 21.03 21.79
N GLU A 177 5.81 20.27 20.83
CA GLU A 177 4.53 20.63 20.23
C GLU A 177 3.59 19.40 20.25
N GLU A 178 2.49 19.59 20.99
CA GLU A 178 1.30 18.74 21.10
C GLU A 178 0.90 18.13 19.73
N PRO A 179 0.76 16.80 19.61
CA PRO A 179 0.45 16.13 18.33
C PRO A 179 -1.02 16.25 17.88
N ASP A 180 -1.86 17.02 18.55
CA ASP A 180 -3.32 16.91 18.41
C ASP A 180 -3.93 17.83 17.33
N ALA A 181 -3.14 18.66 16.64
CA ALA A 181 -3.66 19.57 15.60
C ALA A 181 -3.83 18.92 14.21
N ALA A 182 -3.29 17.72 13.99
CA ALA A 182 -3.34 17.04 12.69
C ALA A 182 -4.61 16.18 12.49
N LEU A 183 -5.39 15.94 13.55
CA LEU A 183 -6.51 14.98 13.55
C LEU A 183 -7.85 15.55 13.05
N GLU A 184 -7.97 16.88 12.89
CA GLU A 184 -9.26 17.54 12.59
C GLU A 184 -9.40 18.07 11.15
N ALA A 185 -8.38 17.96 10.29
CA ALA A 185 -8.39 18.60 8.97
C ALA A 185 -8.75 17.66 7.79
N MET A 186 -9.70 16.74 7.97
CA MET A 186 -10.24 15.94 6.85
C MET A 186 -11.60 16.47 6.37
N PRO A 187 -11.63 17.29 5.30
CA PRO A 187 -12.71 17.25 4.32
C PRO A 187 -12.22 16.53 3.05
N ALA A 188 -12.99 15.54 2.59
CA ALA A 188 -12.92 15.11 1.21
C ALA A 188 -13.66 16.13 0.32
N PRO A 189 -13.22 16.42 -0.91
CA PRO A 189 -14.06 17.13 -1.85
C PRO A 189 -15.15 16.18 -2.37
N GLY A 190 -16.41 16.54 -2.16
CA GLY A 190 -17.52 16.14 -3.03
C GLY A 190 -18.42 14.99 -2.56
N VAL A 191 -19.63 15.39 -2.14
CA VAL A 191 -20.90 14.66 -2.04
C VAL A 191 -21.16 13.81 -0.78
N ASP A 192 -22.16 14.32 -0.03
CA ASP A 192 -23.03 13.72 0.98
C ASP A 192 -22.60 13.79 2.46
N THR A 193 -23.04 14.86 3.11
CA THR A 193 -22.77 15.27 4.51
C THR A 193 -23.23 14.24 5.55
N GLU A 194 -24.18 13.37 5.21
CA GLU A 194 -24.70 12.31 6.06
C GLU A 194 -23.84 11.03 6.00
N LEU A 195 -23.40 10.66 4.79
CA LEU A 195 -22.42 9.60 4.57
C LEU A 195 -21.04 9.97 5.14
N ASP A 196 -20.66 11.25 5.11
CA ASP A 196 -19.39 11.69 5.68
C ASP A 196 -19.38 11.61 7.22
N LEU A 197 -20.52 11.82 7.90
CA LEU A 197 -20.66 11.62 9.35
C LEU A 197 -20.64 10.13 9.73
N ILE A 198 -21.31 9.27 8.96
CA ILE A 198 -21.28 7.81 9.13
C ILE A 198 -19.84 7.29 8.90
N LYS A 199 -19.16 7.77 7.86
CA LYS A 199 -17.75 7.44 7.57
C LYS A 199 -16.80 7.95 8.67
N ARG A 200 -17.00 9.15 9.23
CA ARG A 200 -16.19 9.72 10.32
C ARG A 200 -16.35 8.92 11.62
N ARG A 201 -17.58 8.57 11.98
CA ARG A 201 -17.88 7.72 13.15
C ARG A 201 -17.12 6.40 13.04
N HIS A 202 -17.33 5.71 11.93
CA HIS A 202 -16.67 4.45 11.59
C HIS A 202 -15.14 4.52 11.49
N HIS A 203 -14.60 5.66 11.07
CA HIS A 203 -13.16 5.90 11.05
C HIS A 203 -12.58 5.98 12.48
N THR A 204 -13.27 6.63 13.41
CA THR A 204 -12.85 6.68 14.83
C THR A 204 -12.87 5.30 15.46
N GLU A 205 -13.94 4.52 15.22
CA GLU A 205 -14.03 3.16 15.74
C GLU A 205 -12.97 2.23 15.14
N PHE A 206 -12.68 2.38 13.85
CA PHE A 206 -11.58 1.67 13.18
C PHE A 206 -10.22 2.04 13.78
N ARG A 207 -9.90 3.33 13.91
CA ARG A 207 -8.63 3.79 14.49
C ARG A 207 -8.43 3.24 15.91
N GLN A 208 -9.50 3.28 16.71
CA GLN A 208 -9.49 2.73 18.06
C GLN A 208 -9.28 1.21 18.05
N ALA A 209 -9.96 0.48 17.16
CA ALA A 209 -9.79 -0.97 17.04
C ALA A 209 -8.37 -1.35 16.64
N VAL A 210 -7.75 -0.59 15.73
CA VAL A 210 -6.36 -0.81 15.33
C VAL A 210 -5.40 -0.52 16.48
N ARG A 211 -5.57 0.59 17.21
CA ARG A 211 -4.75 0.90 18.40
C ARG A 211 -4.85 -0.22 19.45
N GLU A 212 -6.04 -0.69 19.72
CA GLU A 212 -6.21 -1.81 20.64
C GLU A 212 -5.69 -3.16 20.11
N ALA A 213 -5.59 -3.33 18.79
CA ALA A 213 -4.89 -4.48 18.22
C ALA A 213 -3.38 -4.34 18.41
N PHE A 214 -2.82 -3.14 18.21
CA PHE A 214 -1.41 -2.84 18.46
C PHE A 214 -1.00 -3.10 19.91
N SER A 215 -1.83 -2.73 20.88
CA SER A 215 -1.54 -2.99 22.30
C SER A 215 -1.54 -4.47 22.69
N THR A 216 -2.02 -5.37 21.82
CA THR A 216 -1.93 -6.83 22.04
C THR A 216 -0.62 -7.45 21.55
N LEU A 217 0.18 -6.70 20.79
CA LEU A 217 1.46 -7.17 20.29
C LEU A 217 2.54 -7.20 21.39
N SER A 218 3.49 -8.13 21.23
CA SER A 218 4.68 -8.17 22.07
C SER A 218 5.51 -6.89 21.93
N ALA A 219 6.37 -6.60 22.91
CA ALA A 219 7.28 -5.45 22.84
C ALA A 219 8.23 -5.55 21.62
N ASP A 220 8.72 -6.75 21.32
CA ASP A 220 9.61 -7.01 20.19
C ASP A 220 8.90 -6.80 18.84
N ASP A 221 7.65 -7.24 18.72
CA ASP A 221 6.81 -7.02 17.53
C ASP A 221 6.54 -5.52 17.30
N ARG A 222 6.19 -4.78 18.37
CA ARG A 222 5.97 -3.33 18.29
C ARG A 222 7.26 -2.60 17.89
N HIS A 223 8.40 -3.02 18.43
CA HIS A 223 9.71 -2.47 18.10
C HIS A 223 10.08 -2.72 16.63
N LEU A 224 9.88 -3.94 16.13
CA LEU A 224 10.11 -4.29 14.73
C LEU A 224 9.25 -3.43 13.79
N LEU A 225 7.96 -3.28 14.09
CA LEU A 225 7.06 -2.45 13.29
C LEU A 225 7.44 -0.98 13.33
N ARG A 226 7.89 -0.46 14.47
CA ARG A 226 8.39 0.91 14.60
C ARG A 226 9.61 1.11 13.70
N LEU A 227 10.61 0.24 13.80
CA LEU A 227 11.83 0.37 13.00
C LEU A 227 11.53 0.31 11.49
N TYR A 228 10.57 -0.51 11.08
CA TYR A 228 10.18 -0.64 9.67
C TYR A 228 9.30 0.51 9.16
N PHE A 229 8.27 0.92 9.91
CA PHE A 229 7.26 1.89 9.43
C PHE A 229 7.53 3.33 9.85
N VAL A 230 8.15 3.55 11.01
CA VAL A 230 8.48 4.87 11.55
C VAL A 230 9.90 5.24 11.13
N ASP A 231 10.87 4.40 11.50
CA ASP A 231 12.29 4.68 11.26
C ASP A 231 12.70 4.32 9.81
N GLN A 232 11.81 3.63 9.07
CA GLN A 232 11.95 3.30 7.64
C GLN A 232 13.22 2.51 7.32
N LEU A 233 13.70 1.69 8.24
CA LEU A 233 14.79 0.76 7.99
C LEU A 233 14.36 -0.26 6.93
N SER A 234 15.22 -0.45 5.94
CA SER A 234 15.08 -1.49 4.93
C SER A 234 15.11 -2.89 5.55
N MET A 235 14.62 -3.89 4.81
CA MET A 235 14.74 -5.30 5.22
C MET A 235 16.20 -5.71 5.47
N TYR A 236 17.14 -5.11 4.74
CA TYR A 236 18.58 -5.36 4.93
C TYR A 236 19.08 -4.77 6.25
N GLU A 237 18.75 -3.52 6.56
CA GLU A 237 19.15 -2.86 7.80
C GLU A 237 18.52 -3.52 9.02
N LEU A 238 17.25 -3.93 8.93
CA LEU A 238 16.59 -4.72 9.97
C LEU A 238 17.25 -6.08 10.15
N ALA A 239 17.54 -6.80 9.07
CA ALA A 239 18.22 -8.09 9.13
C ALA A 239 19.58 -7.97 9.83
N ALA A 240 20.35 -6.92 9.52
CA ALA A 240 21.61 -6.63 10.19
C ALA A 240 21.42 -6.28 11.67
N LEU A 241 20.45 -5.42 12.00
CA LEU A 241 20.16 -4.96 13.36
C LEU A 241 19.74 -6.12 14.28
N PHE A 242 18.83 -6.98 13.80
CA PHE A 242 18.33 -8.14 14.53
C PHE A 242 19.24 -9.37 14.40
N ARG A 243 20.33 -9.29 13.61
CA ARG A 243 21.27 -10.39 13.31
C ARG A 243 20.59 -11.66 12.78
N VAL A 244 19.66 -11.47 11.86
CA VAL A 244 18.91 -12.55 11.19
C VAL A 244 18.93 -12.37 9.68
N ASN A 245 18.38 -13.34 8.94
CA ASN A 245 18.22 -13.21 7.49
C ASN A 245 17.03 -12.29 7.13
N GLN A 246 17.10 -11.65 5.96
CA GLN A 246 15.99 -10.83 5.43
C GLN A 246 14.67 -11.60 5.32
N SER A 247 14.74 -12.89 4.96
CA SER A 247 13.56 -13.77 4.91
C SER A 247 12.90 -13.94 6.27
N THR A 248 13.68 -13.92 7.37
CA THR A 248 13.16 -13.96 8.74
C THR A 248 12.43 -12.67 9.08
N ILE A 249 13.02 -11.50 8.79
CA ILE A 249 12.38 -10.19 9.01
C ILE A 249 11.09 -10.07 8.20
N SER A 250 11.11 -10.45 6.93
CA SER A 250 9.93 -10.45 6.07
C SER A 250 8.82 -11.32 6.65
N ARG A 251 9.16 -12.51 7.14
CA ARG A 251 8.20 -13.42 7.78
C ARG A 251 7.64 -12.85 9.08
N TRP A 252 8.48 -12.25 9.93
CA TRP A 252 8.04 -11.60 11.15
C TRP A 252 7.08 -10.44 10.86
N LEU A 253 7.46 -9.50 9.99
CA LEU A 253 6.61 -8.39 9.57
C LEU A 253 5.27 -8.87 9.00
N LYS A 254 5.28 -9.95 8.21
CA LYS A 254 4.06 -10.57 7.68
C LYS A 254 3.18 -11.12 8.81
N THR A 255 3.74 -11.91 9.73
CA THR A 255 3.01 -12.47 10.87
C THR A 255 2.43 -11.36 11.76
N THR A 256 3.23 -10.37 12.12
CA THR A 256 2.78 -9.28 12.99
C THR A 256 1.68 -8.44 12.33
N ARG A 257 1.77 -8.19 11.00
CA ARG A 257 0.69 -7.53 10.24
C ARG A 257 -0.59 -8.36 10.22
N GLN A 258 -0.48 -9.68 10.09
CA GLN A 258 -1.62 -10.58 10.09
C GLN A 258 -2.32 -10.55 11.46
N THR A 259 -1.56 -10.57 12.56
CA THR A 259 -2.11 -10.45 13.91
C THR A 259 -2.87 -9.14 14.12
N ILE A 260 -2.31 -8.01 13.68
CA ILE A 260 -3.01 -6.71 13.76
C ILE A 260 -4.31 -6.75 12.96
N TYR A 261 -4.29 -7.31 11.76
CA TYR A 261 -5.46 -7.42 10.90
C TYR A 261 -6.57 -8.24 11.57
N GLU A 262 -6.24 -9.43 12.07
CA GLU A 262 -7.19 -10.35 12.72
C GLU A 262 -7.79 -9.73 13.99
N GLU A 263 -6.96 -9.09 14.83
CA GLU A 263 -7.45 -8.43 16.05
C GLU A 263 -8.29 -7.19 15.74
N THR A 264 -7.92 -6.41 14.73
CA THR A 264 -8.71 -5.27 14.26
C THR A 264 -10.07 -5.73 13.75
N GLN A 265 -10.08 -6.79 12.94
CA GLN A 265 -11.30 -7.41 12.41
C GLN A 265 -12.20 -7.87 13.55
N ARG A 266 -11.69 -8.70 14.46
CA ARG A 266 -12.44 -9.24 15.60
C ARG A 266 -13.09 -8.14 16.44
N ARG A 267 -12.37 -7.03 16.66
CA ARG A 267 -12.86 -5.88 17.43
C ARG A 267 -13.95 -5.11 16.69
N LEU A 268 -13.81 -4.92 15.39
CA LEU A 268 -14.79 -4.19 14.59
C LEU A 268 -16.06 -4.99 14.33
N GLU A 269 -15.95 -6.29 14.06
CA GLU A 269 -17.09 -7.20 13.97
C GLU A 269 -17.90 -7.16 15.29
N LYS A 270 -17.23 -7.21 16.45
CA LYS A 270 -17.89 -7.12 17.76
C LYS A 270 -18.54 -5.75 18.04
N ARG A 271 -17.90 -4.65 17.64
CA ARG A 271 -18.35 -3.27 17.94
C ARG A 271 -19.46 -2.79 17.03
N LEU A 272 -19.35 -3.12 15.75
CA LEU A 272 -20.23 -2.62 14.70
C LEU A 272 -21.28 -3.66 14.28
N GLY A 273 -21.24 -4.88 14.85
CA GLY A 273 -22.15 -5.96 14.49
C GLY A 273 -22.01 -6.41 13.03
N LEU A 274 -20.84 -6.16 12.43
CA LEU A 274 -20.60 -6.45 11.02
C LEU A 274 -20.42 -7.95 10.80
N SER A 275 -20.99 -8.46 9.72
CA SER A 275 -20.61 -9.78 9.22
C SER A 275 -19.20 -9.74 8.63
N HIS A 276 -18.56 -10.91 8.50
CA HIS A 276 -17.22 -11.04 7.91
C HIS A 276 -17.14 -10.44 6.48
N HIS A 277 -18.22 -10.54 5.70
CA HIS A 277 -18.31 -9.99 4.36
C HIS A 277 -18.41 -8.45 4.37
N ASP A 278 -19.16 -7.92 5.34
CA ASP A 278 -19.33 -6.46 5.50
C ASP A 278 -18.04 -5.81 6.00
N PHE A 279 -17.25 -6.52 6.81
CA PHE A 279 -15.91 -6.08 7.20
C PHE A 279 -14.96 -5.93 6.01
N LYS A 280 -14.91 -6.90 5.08
CA LYS A 280 -14.07 -6.79 3.88
C LYS A 280 -14.46 -5.59 3.01
N SER A 281 -15.77 -5.37 2.83
CA SER A 281 -16.29 -4.21 2.10
C SER A 281 -15.98 -2.90 2.81
N PHE A 282 -16.09 -2.87 4.13
CA PHE A 282 -15.77 -1.74 4.99
C PHE A 282 -14.29 -1.36 4.96
N ILE A 283 -13.41 -2.36 5.05
CA ILE A 283 -11.96 -2.18 4.94
C ILE A 283 -11.56 -1.71 3.55
N ALA A 284 -12.15 -2.23 2.47
CA ALA A 284 -11.88 -1.74 1.12
C ALA A 284 -12.20 -0.24 0.98
N ILE A 285 -13.29 0.21 1.61
CA ILE A 285 -13.67 1.63 1.66
C ILE A 285 -12.69 2.45 2.52
N LEU A 286 -12.26 1.94 3.68
CA LEU A 286 -11.33 2.66 4.58
C LEU A 286 -9.87 2.65 4.12
N GLN A 287 -9.40 1.57 3.48
CA GLN A 287 -8.05 1.45 2.90
C GLN A 287 -7.82 2.46 1.78
N SER A 288 -8.89 2.94 1.12
CA SER A 288 -8.79 4.05 0.19
C SER A 288 -8.30 5.36 0.85
N ARG A 289 -8.31 5.45 2.19
CA ARG A 289 -8.00 6.66 2.97
C ARG A 289 -6.94 6.52 4.06
N MET A 290 -6.47 5.31 4.45
CA MET A 290 -5.66 5.16 5.67
C MET A 290 -4.21 4.72 5.48
N ASP A 291 -3.33 5.37 6.24
CA ASP A 291 -1.89 5.10 6.32
C ASP A 291 -1.52 4.43 7.65
N MET A 292 -1.05 3.17 7.57
CA MET A 292 -0.68 2.36 8.75
C MET A 292 0.48 2.95 9.57
N SER A 293 1.34 3.79 8.99
CA SER A 293 2.47 4.40 9.72
C SER A 293 2.01 5.43 10.76
N GLN A 294 0.85 6.05 10.59
CA GLN A 294 0.36 7.08 11.52
C GLN A 294 -0.18 6.50 12.83
N LEU A 295 -0.76 5.30 12.78
CA LEU A 295 -1.25 4.58 13.96
C LEU A 295 -0.11 4.15 14.89
N LEU A 296 1.05 3.81 14.30
CA LEU A 296 2.25 3.37 15.00
C LEU A 296 3.02 4.51 15.69
N SER A 297 2.97 5.73 15.13
CA SER A 297 3.62 6.90 15.73
C SER A 297 2.91 7.41 17.00
N GLU A 298 1.61 7.14 17.15
CA GLU A 298 0.80 7.64 18.27
C GLU A 298 1.04 6.90 19.59
N GLU A 299 1.25 5.58 19.55
CA GLU A 299 1.41 4.79 20.78
C GLU A 299 2.70 5.11 21.53
N THR A 300 3.76 5.52 20.82
CA THR A 300 5.04 5.85 21.48
C THR A 300 5.07 7.15 22.26
N LYS A 301 4.04 8.01 22.12
CA LYS A 301 3.89 9.19 22.96
C LYS A 301 3.13 8.92 24.28
N GLY A 302 2.43 7.78 24.37
CA GLY A 302 1.60 7.44 25.53
C GLY A 302 2.29 6.65 26.65
N ASP A 303 3.50 6.13 26.42
CA ASP A 303 4.19 5.20 27.34
C ASP A 303 5.32 5.86 28.17
N ASP A 304 5.59 7.16 27.98
CA ASP A 304 6.63 7.89 28.74
C ASP A 304 6.10 8.52 30.05
N GLY A 305 4.92 8.09 30.49
CA GLY A 305 4.23 8.54 31.72
C GLY A 305 4.42 7.60 32.91
N GLY A 306 5.64 7.14 33.17
CA GLY A 306 5.97 6.39 34.39
C GLY A 306 6.20 7.32 35.59
N PRO A 307 5.66 7.05 36.79
CA PRO A 307 5.74 7.96 37.92
C PRO A 307 7.18 8.05 38.43
N ARG A 308 7.78 9.24 38.36
CA ARG A 308 9.01 9.55 39.09
C ARG A 308 8.73 9.45 40.59
N SER A 309 9.27 8.40 41.22
CA SER A 309 9.55 8.39 42.66
C SER A 309 10.78 9.23 42.95
#